data_AF-M2PVD2-F1
#
_entry.id   AF-M2PVD2-F1
#
_cell.length_a   1.000
_cell.length_b   1.000
_cell.length_c   1.000
_cell.angle_alpha   90.00
_cell.angle_beta   90.00
_cell.angle_gamma   90.00
#
_symmetry.space_group_name_H-M   'P 1'
#
loop_
_entity.id
_entity.type
_entity.pdbx_description
1 polymer ?
#
loop_
_entity_poly.entity_id
_entity_poly.type
_entity_poly.pdbx_seq_one_letter_code
_entity_poly.pdbx_strand_id
1 'polypeptide(L)'
;MRRYRLGAAVLAAFMMCLAGGVPANAAQRGDHCVGDTATGVIKCFDSVGESLAAASAGKVGASATVISVLYEHGNFGGASLAVTGSPCTDGTSQNLGFLADWNDKISSFQTFQNCYITMYEHAEYQGESQEWYANDSGNYGSNMNDRGSSVKYTRGPSRAELLKDCGRATKTCNAHVDQRGQDFYGSWGRVDTVYNCSANKITQVIGKRDTRSGKNTVSNEISVSAGFEFLVDWSVAYKRTWGQEWGWETSESVETRIEVNPGYWAGLDRSPVMRVASGSYDMWYDKRRWGHNQWYVWNFSGEGPAPGVVGQTRTVGKKMTSDEKKKVCGKATGLVRSSAAARTESAAATPAAPPVRVAEGRLHS
;
A
#
# COMPACT_ATOMS: atom_id res chain seq x y z
N MET A 1 -61.40 56.93 -15.10
CA MET A 1 -61.80 55.62 -15.64
C MET A 1 -61.10 54.54 -14.82
N ARG A 2 -61.68 54.20 -13.67
CA ARG A 2 -62.57 53.07 -13.38
C ARG A 2 -61.76 51.89 -12.81
N ARG A 3 -61.67 51.97 -11.48
CA ARG A 3 -61.24 50.93 -10.53
C ARG A 3 -62.06 49.66 -10.74
N TYR A 4 -61.44 48.48 -10.59
CA TYR A 4 -62.11 47.32 -9.99
C TYR A 4 -61.11 46.54 -9.12
N ARG A 5 -61.39 46.56 -7.81
CA ARG A 5 -61.00 45.58 -6.81
C ARG A 5 -61.94 44.38 -6.94
N LEU A 6 -61.43 43.17 -6.72
CA LEU A 6 -62.12 41.92 -6.30
C LEU A 6 -61.06 40.81 -6.44
N GLY A 7 -60.84 39.87 -5.54
CA GLY A 7 -61.48 39.45 -4.30
C GLY A 7 -60.76 38.15 -3.91
N ALA A 8 -60.48 37.98 -2.63
CA ALA A 8 -59.83 36.79 -2.10
C ALA A 8 -60.72 35.55 -2.29
N ALA A 9 -60.13 34.43 -2.71
CA ALA A 9 -60.67 33.10 -2.50
C ALA A 9 -59.55 32.24 -1.89
N VAL A 10 -59.66 32.02 -0.59
CA VAL A 10 -58.88 31.06 0.18
C VAL A 10 -59.33 29.66 -0.25
N LEU A 11 -58.47 28.92 -0.95
CA LEU A 11 -58.66 27.50 -1.18
C LEU A 11 -57.80 26.74 -0.17
N ALA A 12 -58.50 26.02 0.71
CA ALA A 12 -57.95 25.20 1.76
C ALA A 12 -57.11 24.05 1.19
N ALA A 13 -56.01 23.77 1.89
CA ALA A 13 -55.09 22.70 1.63
C ALA A 13 -55.76 21.32 1.72
N PHE A 14 -55.54 20.50 0.70
CA PHE A 14 -55.42 19.04 0.84
C PHE A 14 -54.04 18.67 0.30
N MET A 15 -53.03 18.75 1.17
CA MET A 15 -51.70 18.23 0.90
C MET A 15 -51.76 16.72 1.11
N MET A 16 -52.19 16.01 0.07
CA MET A 16 -52.09 14.56 0.02
C MET A 16 -50.60 14.24 -0.06
N CYS A 17 -50.04 13.74 1.06
CA CYS A 17 -48.70 13.14 1.08
C CYS A 17 -48.72 11.90 0.18
N LEU A 18 -48.55 12.09 -1.13
CA LEU A 18 -48.01 11.04 -1.97
C LEU A 18 -46.53 10.95 -1.59
N ALA A 19 -46.23 9.92 -0.79
CA ALA A 19 -44.89 9.38 -0.68
C ALA A 19 -44.45 9.00 -2.10
N GLY A 20 -43.86 9.95 -2.82
CA GLY A 20 -43.07 9.68 -4.00
C GLY A 20 -41.87 8.91 -3.50
N GLY A 21 -42.00 7.57 -3.49
CA GLY A 21 -40.87 6.70 -3.33
C GLY A 21 -39.80 7.17 -4.30
N VAL A 22 -38.60 7.42 -3.76
CA VAL A 22 -37.38 7.39 -4.56
C VAL A 22 -37.51 6.15 -5.45
N PRO A 23 -37.46 6.25 -6.78
CA PRO A 23 -37.48 5.04 -7.58
C PRO A 23 -36.33 4.19 -7.06
N ALA A 24 -36.65 2.99 -6.57
CA ALA A 24 -35.66 1.95 -6.41
C ALA A 24 -34.89 1.93 -7.73
N ASN A 25 -33.56 2.10 -7.68
CA ASN A 25 -32.69 2.01 -8.83
C ASN A 25 -33.22 0.86 -9.70
N ALA A 26 -33.78 1.19 -10.88
CA ALA A 26 -34.08 0.18 -11.86
C ALA A 26 -32.73 -0.50 -12.10
N ALA A 27 -32.58 -1.73 -11.63
CA ALA A 27 -31.39 -2.53 -11.88
C ALA A 27 -31.14 -2.43 -13.38
N GLN A 28 -30.00 -1.86 -13.74
CA GLN A 28 -29.59 -1.68 -15.13
C GLN A 28 -29.82 -3.03 -15.83
N ARG A 29 -30.71 -3.09 -16.82
CA ARG A 29 -30.86 -4.27 -17.68
C ARG A 29 -29.59 -4.38 -18.53
N GLY A 30 -28.54 -4.91 -17.94
CA GLY A 30 -27.31 -5.30 -18.64
C GLY A 30 -27.23 -6.81 -18.64
N ASP A 31 -26.64 -7.38 -19.68
CA ASP A 31 -26.39 -8.82 -19.75
C ASP A 31 -25.38 -9.21 -18.65
N HIS A 32 -25.85 -9.89 -17.61
CA HIS A 32 -24.97 -10.35 -16.52
C HIS A 32 -24.61 -11.80 -16.74
N CYS A 33 -23.38 -12.05 -17.14
CA CYS A 33 -22.93 -13.35 -17.58
C CYS A 33 -21.98 -14.02 -16.59
N VAL A 34 -21.91 -15.34 -16.67
CA VAL A 34 -20.93 -16.16 -15.97
C VAL A 34 -20.19 -16.98 -17.03
N GLY A 35 -18.86 -16.96 -16.99
CA GLY A 35 -17.99 -17.80 -17.80
C GLY A 35 -17.25 -18.81 -16.93
N ASP A 36 -17.08 -20.04 -17.41
CA ASP A 36 -16.29 -21.07 -16.72
C ASP A 36 -15.04 -21.42 -17.53
N THR A 37 -13.88 -21.25 -16.92
CA THR A 37 -12.59 -21.49 -17.59
C THR A 37 -12.29 -22.97 -17.82
N ALA A 38 -12.98 -23.89 -17.13
CA ALA A 38 -12.79 -25.33 -17.33
C ALA A 38 -13.52 -25.84 -18.59
N THR A 39 -14.68 -25.27 -18.90
CA THR A 39 -15.54 -25.68 -20.03
C THR A 39 -15.56 -24.69 -21.18
N GLY A 40 -15.14 -23.45 -20.97
CA GLY A 40 -15.26 -22.35 -21.94
C GLY A 40 -16.68 -21.82 -22.11
N VAL A 41 -17.65 -22.31 -21.33
CA VAL A 41 -19.06 -21.93 -21.48
C VAL A 41 -19.32 -20.59 -20.81
N ILE A 42 -20.01 -19.70 -21.54
CA ILE A 42 -20.55 -18.44 -21.02
C ILE A 42 -22.08 -18.50 -21.04
N LYS A 43 -22.73 -18.11 -19.94
CA LYS A 43 -24.20 -18.00 -19.84
C LYS A 43 -24.60 -16.67 -19.23
N CYS A 44 -25.58 -16.01 -19.83
CA CYS A 44 -26.08 -14.69 -19.40
C CYS A 44 -27.43 -14.79 -18.69
N PHE A 45 -27.68 -13.82 -17.81
CA PHE A 45 -28.83 -13.74 -16.91
C PHE A 45 -29.37 -12.31 -16.87
N ASP A 46 -30.63 -12.17 -16.47
CA ASP A 46 -31.35 -10.89 -16.48
C ASP A 46 -30.92 -9.96 -15.34
N SER A 47 -30.17 -10.47 -14.36
CA SER A 47 -29.64 -9.69 -13.23
C SER A 47 -28.35 -10.25 -12.64
N VAL A 48 -27.57 -9.38 -11.99
CA VAL A 48 -26.39 -9.78 -11.18
C VAL A 48 -26.73 -10.83 -10.14
N GLY A 49 -27.91 -10.73 -9.50
CA GLY A 49 -28.32 -11.68 -8.47
C GLY A 49 -28.50 -13.10 -9.03
N GLU A 50 -29.08 -13.22 -10.22
CA GLU A 50 -29.26 -14.51 -10.90
C GLU A 50 -27.94 -15.10 -11.39
N SER A 51 -27.03 -14.27 -11.93
CA SER A 51 -25.73 -14.73 -12.39
C SER A 51 -24.88 -15.25 -11.23
N LEU A 52 -24.82 -14.54 -10.11
CA LEU A 52 -24.12 -14.99 -8.89
C LEU A 52 -24.75 -16.25 -8.29
N ALA A 53 -26.08 -16.35 -8.28
CA ALA A 53 -26.78 -17.55 -7.82
C ALA A 53 -26.50 -18.77 -8.72
N ALA A 54 -26.41 -18.57 -10.03
CA ALA A 54 -26.08 -19.63 -10.97
C ALA A 54 -24.62 -20.10 -10.86
N ALA A 55 -23.68 -19.16 -10.67
CA ALA A 55 -22.27 -19.45 -10.43
C ALA A 55 -22.07 -20.24 -9.12
N SER A 56 -22.65 -19.76 -8.02
CA SER A 56 -22.54 -20.41 -6.70
C SER A 56 -23.22 -21.78 -6.63
N ALA A 57 -24.26 -22.01 -7.45
CA ALA A 57 -24.93 -23.31 -7.57
C ALA A 57 -24.23 -24.28 -8.56
N GLY A 58 -23.10 -23.91 -9.16
CA GLY A 58 -22.39 -24.76 -10.13
C GLY A 58 -23.17 -25.01 -11.44
N LYS A 59 -24.10 -24.12 -11.80
CA LYS A 59 -24.90 -24.22 -13.03
C LYS A 59 -24.14 -23.74 -14.27
N VAL A 60 -23.01 -23.08 -14.05
CA VAL A 60 -22.04 -22.65 -15.06
C VAL A 60 -20.68 -23.14 -14.58
N GLY A 61 -20.26 -24.31 -15.06
CA GLY A 61 -18.95 -24.87 -14.71
C GLY A 61 -18.86 -25.58 -13.36
N ALA A 62 -17.77 -26.34 -13.20
CA ALA A 62 -17.49 -27.13 -11.99
C ALA A 62 -16.85 -26.31 -10.86
N SER A 63 -16.36 -25.09 -11.14
CA SER A 63 -15.73 -24.23 -10.14
C SER A 63 -16.61 -23.04 -9.78
N ALA A 64 -16.95 -22.89 -8.50
CA ALA A 64 -17.74 -21.77 -8.00
C ALA A 64 -16.90 -20.53 -7.62
N THR A 65 -15.59 -20.56 -7.84
CA THR A 65 -14.70 -19.46 -7.42
C THR A 65 -14.58 -18.44 -8.54
N VAL A 66 -15.06 -17.21 -8.29
CA VAL A 66 -14.87 -16.07 -9.20
C VAL A 66 -13.41 -15.63 -9.13
N ILE A 67 -12.76 -15.62 -10.28
CA ILE A 67 -11.34 -15.22 -10.43
C ILE A 67 -11.19 -13.88 -11.14
N SER A 68 -12.24 -13.42 -11.82
CA SER A 68 -12.28 -12.11 -12.47
C SER A 68 -13.71 -11.68 -12.74
N VAL A 69 -13.94 -10.37 -12.82
CA VAL A 69 -15.16 -9.80 -13.40
C VAL A 69 -14.75 -8.83 -14.49
N LEU A 70 -15.29 -9.02 -15.69
CA LEU A 70 -15.10 -8.14 -16.85
C LEU A 70 -16.32 -7.23 -16.98
N TYR A 71 -16.11 -5.98 -17.37
CA TYR A 71 -17.15 -4.96 -17.42
C TYR A 71 -17.18 -4.28 -18.78
N GLU A 72 -18.40 -4.00 -19.23
CA GLU A 72 -18.67 -3.36 -20.52
C GLU A 72 -18.16 -1.90 -20.57
N HIS A 73 -18.16 -1.20 -19.44
CA HIS A 73 -17.76 0.20 -19.37
C HIS A 73 -16.55 0.39 -18.47
N GLY A 74 -15.91 1.56 -18.60
CA GLY A 74 -14.88 2.00 -17.68
C GLY A 74 -15.40 2.12 -16.24
N ASN A 75 -14.48 2.11 -15.28
CA ASN A 75 -14.73 2.21 -13.84
C ASN A 75 -15.72 1.16 -13.30
N PHE A 76 -15.64 -0.06 -13.83
CA PHE A 76 -16.41 -1.23 -13.37
C PHE A 76 -17.92 -1.08 -13.53
N GLY A 77 -18.35 -0.35 -14.57
CA GLY A 77 -19.75 -0.09 -14.88
C GLY A 77 -20.30 -0.92 -16.04
N GLY A 78 -21.63 -0.85 -16.22
CA GLY A 78 -22.32 -1.51 -17.34
C GLY A 78 -22.66 -2.97 -17.06
N ALA A 79 -22.89 -3.73 -18.14
CA ALA A 79 -23.01 -5.18 -18.08
C ALA A 79 -21.74 -5.81 -17.47
N SER A 80 -21.84 -7.05 -16.97
CA SER A 80 -20.70 -7.75 -16.36
C SER A 80 -20.61 -9.23 -16.73
N LEU A 81 -19.39 -9.74 -16.87
CA LEU A 81 -19.07 -11.15 -17.05
C LEU A 81 -18.19 -11.62 -15.89
N ALA A 82 -18.78 -12.38 -14.98
CA ALA A 82 -18.06 -13.05 -13.90
C ALA A 82 -17.37 -14.31 -14.44
N VAL A 83 -16.04 -14.37 -14.37
CA VAL A 83 -15.27 -15.52 -14.80
C VAL A 83 -14.92 -16.39 -13.61
N THR A 84 -15.23 -17.67 -13.72
CA THR A 84 -15.05 -18.69 -12.69
C THR A 84 -13.94 -19.67 -13.07
N GLY A 85 -13.20 -20.13 -12.06
CA GLY A 85 -12.04 -20.99 -12.22
C GLY A 85 -11.43 -21.37 -10.88
N SER A 86 -10.23 -21.91 -10.86
CA SER A 86 -9.48 -22.18 -9.62
C SER A 86 -8.59 -20.99 -9.22
N PRO A 87 -8.21 -20.81 -7.95
CA PRO A 87 -7.18 -19.83 -7.59
C PRO A 87 -5.90 -20.00 -8.42
N CYS A 88 -5.33 -18.91 -8.93
CA CYS A 88 -4.14 -18.99 -9.75
C CYS A 88 -2.90 -19.30 -8.89
N THR A 89 -2.18 -20.34 -9.29
CA THR A 89 -0.92 -20.77 -8.66
C THR A 89 0.21 -20.81 -9.69
N ASP A 90 1.46 -20.83 -9.23
CA ASP A 90 2.62 -20.74 -10.13
C ASP A 90 2.61 -21.92 -11.12
N GLY A 91 2.77 -21.62 -12.41
CA GLY A 91 2.76 -22.64 -13.47
C GLY A 91 1.36 -23.10 -13.90
N THR A 92 0.29 -22.55 -13.34
CA THR A 92 -1.09 -22.82 -13.80
C THR A 92 -1.60 -21.72 -14.73
N SER A 93 -2.39 -22.11 -15.72
CA SER A 93 -3.13 -21.20 -16.59
C SER A 93 -4.54 -21.73 -16.84
N GLN A 94 -5.48 -20.81 -16.93
CA GLN A 94 -6.89 -21.09 -17.24
C GLN A 94 -7.43 -19.95 -18.11
N ASN A 95 -8.45 -20.20 -18.92
CA ASN A 95 -8.70 -19.32 -20.06
C ASN A 95 -10.13 -19.46 -20.61
N LEU A 96 -10.58 -18.43 -21.31
CA LEU A 96 -11.76 -18.47 -22.18
C LEU A 96 -11.27 -18.21 -23.61
N GLY A 97 -11.40 -19.21 -24.49
CA GLY A 97 -10.88 -19.16 -25.88
C GLY A 97 -11.70 -18.25 -26.78
N PHE A 98 -12.95 -18.02 -26.43
CA PHE A 98 -13.82 -17.09 -27.14
C PHE A 98 -14.80 -16.46 -26.16
N LEU A 99 -14.97 -15.14 -26.24
CA LEU A 99 -15.85 -14.38 -25.35
C LEU A 99 -17.33 -14.38 -25.77
N ALA A 100 -17.70 -15.07 -26.84
CA ALA A 100 -19.09 -15.16 -27.30
C ALA A 100 -19.72 -13.75 -27.46
N ASP A 101 -20.91 -13.51 -26.90
CA ASP A 101 -21.58 -12.21 -26.99
C ASP A 101 -20.84 -11.07 -26.25
N TRP A 102 -19.78 -11.39 -25.51
CA TRP A 102 -18.88 -10.44 -24.84
C TRP A 102 -17.67 -10.02 -25.69
N ASN A 103 -17.56 -10.52 -26.93
CA ASN A 103 -16.54 -10.11 -27.88
C ASN A 103 -16.56 -8.60 -28.07
N ASP A 104 -15.40 -7.95 -28.01
CA ASP A 104 -15.23 -6.52 -28.32
C ASP A 104 -16.08 -5.57 -27.44
N LYS A 105 -16.41 -5.97 -26.21
CA LYS A 105 -17.22 -5.13 -25.28
C LYS A 105 -16.48 -4.65 -24.04
N ILE A 106 -15.30 -5.19 -23.75
CA ILE A 106 -14.70 -5.04 -22.43
C ILE A 106 -13.92 -3.73 -22.33
N SER A 107 -14.23 -2.94 -21.30
CA SER A 107 -13.61 -1.64 -21.04
C SER A 107 -12.99 -1.53 -19.63
N SER A 108 -13.35 -2.39 -18.69
CA SER A 108 -12.68 -2.50 -17.38
C SER A 108 -12.78 -3.92 -16.78
N PHE A 109 -11.93 -4.23 -15.79
CA PHE A 109 -11.92 -5.54 -15.15
C PHE A 109 -11.46 -5.49 -13.70
N GLN A 110 -11.88 -6.47 -12.93
CA GLN A 110 -11.31 -6.81 -11.63
C GLN A 110 -10.80 -8.25 -11.65
N THR A 111 -9.76 -8.55 -10.88
CA THR A 111 -9.28 -9.92 -10.69
C THR A 111 -9.10 -10.27 -9.23
N PHE A 112 -9.24 -11.56 -8.94
CA PHE A 112 -9.23 -12.11 -7.61
C PHE A 112 -8.35 -13.35 -7.56
N GLN A 113 -8.12 -13.88 -6.36
CA GLN A 113 -7.46 -15.18 -6.19
C GLN A 113 -6.07 -15.28 -6.84
N ASN A 114 -5.31 -14.17 -6.86
CA ASN A 114 -3.98 -14.03 -7.47
C ASN A 114 -3.94 -14.30 -8.99
N CYS A 115 -5.07 -14.15 -9.67
CA CYS A 115 -5.15 -14.31 -11.12
C CYS A 115 -4.89 -12.99 -11.82
N TYR A 116 -3.88 -12.93 -12.66
CA TYR A 116 -3.59 -11.82 -13.54
C TYR A 116 -4.11 -12.12 -14.94
N ILE A 117 -4.42 -11.07 -15.69
CA ILE A 117 -5.14 -11.17 -16.95
C ILE A 117 -4.24 -10.81 -18.14
N THR A 118 -4.31 -11.65 -19.17
CA THR A 118 -3.85 -11.34 -20.53
C THR A 118 -5.06 -11.37 -21.45
N MET A 119 -5.39 -10.23 -22.05
CA MET A 119 -6.46 -10.13 -23.05
C MET A 119 -5.85 -10.18 -24.45
N TYR A 120 -6.52 -10.87 -25.36
CA TYR A 120 -6.13 -10.99 -26.75
C TYR A 120 -7.21 -10.43 -27.66
N GLU A 121 -6.79 -9.74 -28.71
CA GLU A 121 -7.68 -9.11 -29.70
C GLU A 121 -8.52 -10.14 -30.46
N HIS A 122 -8.00 -11.36 -30.66
CA HIS A 122 -8.71 -12.39 -31.39
C HIS A 122 -9.02 -13.60 -30.51
N ALA A 123 -9.95 -14.43 -30.97
CA ALA A 123 -10.24 -15.72 -30.35
C ALA A 123 -8.98 -16.61 -30.33
N GLU A 124 -8.99 -17.60 -29.44
CA GLU A 124 -7.94 -18.61 -29.29
C GLU A 124 -6.53 -18.02 -29.07
N TYR A 125 -6.48 -16.91 -28.31
CA TYR A 125 -5.24 -16.25 -27.86
C TYR A 125 -4.36 -15.72 -29.00
N GLN A 126 -5.01 -15.25 -30.07
CA GLN A 126 -4.33 -14.70 -31.25
C GLN A 126 -4.42 -13.18 -31.32
N GLY A 127 -3.66 -12.59 -32.24
CA GLY A 127 -3.64 -11.15 -32.48
C GLY A 127 -2.82 -10.39 -31.45
N GLU A 128 -3.03 -9.08 -31.39
CA GLU A 128 -2.42 -8.24 -30.37
C GLU A 128 -2.87 -8.68 -28.98
N SER A 129 -1.94 -8.67 -28.02
CA SER A 129 -2.22 -9.03 -26.64
C SER A 129 -1.82 -7.91 -25.70
N GLN A 130 -2.62 -7.68 -24.68
CA GLN A 130 -2.29 -6.77 -23.59
C GLN A 130 -2.33 -7.55 -22.27
N GLU A 131 -1.26 -7.41 -21.50
CA GLU A 131 -1.10 -8.06 -20.20
C GLU A 131 -1.17 -7.02 -19.09
N TRP A 132 -1.92 -7.32 -18.03
CA TRP A 132 -1.99 -6.48 -16.84
C TRP A 132 -1.57 -7.27 -15.61
N TYR A 133 -0.58 -6.73 -14.92
CA TYR A 133 -0.08 -7.30 -13.67
C TYR A 133 -0.57 -6.52 -12.45
N ALA A 134 -1.61 -5.71 -12.60
CA ALA A 134 -2.37 -5.16 -11.48
C ALA A 134 -3.65 -5.99 -11.34
N ASN A 135 -4.13 -6.16 -10.11
CA ASN A 135 -5.33 -6.95 -9.85
C ASN A 135 -6.55 -6.35 -10.58
N ASP A 136 -6.72 -5.03 -10.54
CA ASP A 136 -7.89 -4.36 -11.10
C ASP A 136 -7.48 -3.24 -12.06
N SER A 137 -8.28 -3.03 -13.11
CA SER A 137 -8.15 -1.87 -13.99
C SER A 137 -9.50 -1.29 -14.36
N GLY A 138 -9.75 -0.06 -13.91
CA GLY A 138 -10.93 0.72 -14.29
C GLY A 138 -10.91 1.20 -15.75
N ASN A 139 -9.84 0.95 -16.52
CA ASN A 139 -9.73 1.40 -17.90
C ASN A 139 -8.69 0.57 -18.67
N TYR A 140 -9.14 -0.23 -19.64
CA TYR A 140 -8.28 -1.02 -20.53
C TYR A 140 -7.25 -0.16 -21.30
N GLY A 141 -7.58 1.11 -21.54
CA GLY A 141 -6.83 2.01 -22.41
C GLY A 141 -7.15 1.77 -23.89
N SER A 142 -6.76 2.72 -24.74
CA SER A 142 -7.13 2.73 -26.17
C SER A 142 -6.74 1.49 -26.96
N ASN A 143 -5.74 0.73 -26.49
CA ASN A 143 -5.18 -0.39 -27.25
C ASN A 143 -6.01 -1.68 -27.11
N MET A 144 -6.83 -1.85 -26.07
CA MET A 144 -7.61 -3.08 -25.86
C MET A 144 -9.07 -2.84 -25.42
N ASN A 145 -9.47 -1.58 -25.24
CA ASN A 145 -10.87 -1.21 -25.00
C ASN A 145 -11.74 -1.67 -26.18
N ASP A 146 -12.79 -2.44 -25.90
CA ASP A 146 -13.76 -2.93 -26.90
C ASP A 146 -13.10 -3.72 -28.05
N ARG A 147 -12.03 -4.47 -27.76
CA ARG A 147 -11.31 -5.31 -28.73
C ARG A 147 -11.02 -6.73 -28.26
N GLY A 148 -11.23 -7.00 -26.97
CA GLY A 148 -10.92 -8.30 -26.37
C GLY A 148 -11.85 -9.39 -26.89
N SER A 149 -11.27 -10.48 -27.41
CA SER A 149 -11.99 -11.64 -27.95
C SER A 149 -11.65 -12.96 -27.25
N SER A 150 -10.51 -13.04 -26.56
CA SER A 150 -10.15 -14.16 -25.68
C SER A 150 -9.26 -13.74 -24.53
N VAL A 151 -9.29 -14.50 -23.44
CA VAL A 151 -8.63 -14.11 -22.19
C VAL A 151 -7.94 -15.28 -21.52
N LYS A 152 -6.74 -15.02 -21.00
CA LYS A 152 -5.94 -15.96 -20.22
C LYS A 152 -5.72 -15.41 -18.81
N TYR A 153 -5.82 -16.31 -17.83
CA TYR A 153 -5.54 -16.04 -16.43
C TYR A 153 -4.34 -16.87 -15.96
N THR A 154 -3.38 -16.20 -15.34
CA THR A 154 -2.17 -16.85 -14.78
C THR A 154 -1.81 -16.25 -13.43
N ARG A 155 -0.94 -16.91 -12.67
CA ARG A 155 -0.30 -16.26 -11.53
C ARG A 155 0.87 -15.40 -12.02
N GLY A 156 0.80 -14.11 -11.76
CA GLY A 156 1.88 -13.15 -11.86
C GLY A 156 2.50 -12.89 -10.49
N PRO A 157 3.59 -12.13 -10.43
CA PRO A 157 4.26 -11.84 -9.17
C PRO A 157 3.53 -10.73 -8.41
N SER A 158 3.42 -10.89 -7.09
CA SER A 158 3.10 -9.77 -6.22
C SER A 158 4.23 -8.74 -6.21
N ARG A 159 3.89 -7.47 -5.94
CA ARG A 159 4.88 -6.41 -5.72
C ARG A 159 5.90 -6.80 -4.62
N ALA A 160 5.47 -7.54 -3.60
CA ALA A 160 6.35 -8.03 -2.53
C ALA A 160 7.33 -9.10 -3.01
N GLU A 161 6.90 -10.02 -3.89
CA GLU A 161 7.78 -11.03 -4.50
C GLU A 161 8.80 -10.38 -5.44
N LEU A 162 8.37 -9.44 -6.29
CA LEU A 162 9.28 -8.66 -7.13
C LEU A 162 10.34 -7.96 -6.28
N LEU A 163 9.89 -7.26 -5.23
CA LEU A 163 10.77 -6.50 -4.35
C LEU A 163 11.75 -7.38 -3.56
N LYS A 164 11.34 -8.61 -3.22
CA LYS A 164 12.21 -9.61 -2.57
C LYS A 164 13.31 -10.14 -3.50
N ASP A 165 13.04 -10.19 -4.80
CA ASP A 165 13.98 -10.67 -5.81
C ASP A 165 14.92 -9.56 -6.31
N CYS A 166 14.49 -8.30 -6.28
CA CYS A 166 15.29 -7.11 -6.62
C CYS A 166 16.69 -7.12 -5.96
N GLY A 167 17.75 -7.11 -6.78
CA GLY A 167 19.16 -7.07 -6.33
C GLY A 167 19.70 -8.38 -5.75
N ARG A 168 18.85 -9.41 -5.60
CA ARG A 168 19.21 -10.73 -5.07
C ARG A 168 19.11 -11.84 -6.11
N ALA A 169 18.00 -11.87 -6.83
CA ALA A 169 17.68 -12.86 -7.86
C ALA A 169 17.56 -12.24 -9.26
N THR A 170 17.74 -10.92 -9.38
CA THR A 170 17.74 -10.18 -10.63
C THR A 170 19.17 -9.77 -11.01
N LYS A 171 19.45 -9.67 -12.31
CA LYS A 171 20.72 -9.11 -12.84
C LYS A 171 20.80 -7.62 -12.59
N THR A 172 19.71 -6.91 -12.84
CA THR A 172 19.58 -5.49 -12.54
C THR A 172 18.34 -5.26 -11.71
N CYS A 173 18.41 -4.26 -10.84
CA CYS A 173 17.26 -3.66 -10.23
C CYS A 173 17.57 -2.17 -10.10
N ASN A 174 16.98 -1.37 -10.97
CA ASN A 174 17.24 0.06 -11.03
C ASN A 174 15.99 0.77 -10.54
N ALA A 175 16.14 1.72 -9.63
CA ALA A 175 15.01 2.55 -9.25
C ALA A 175 15.14 3.96 -9.76
N HIS A 176 13.97 4.57 -9.89
CA HIS A 176 13.75 5.90 -10.41
C HIS A 176 12.98 6.66 -9.35
N VAL A 177 13.62 7.68 -8.78
CA VAL A 177 12.99 8.55 -7.78
C VAL A 177 12.25 9.66 -8.52
N ASP A 178 10.93 9.59 -8.56
CA ASP A 178 10.10 10.56 -9.28
C ASP A 178 9.79 11.79 -8.42
N GLN A 179 9.55 11.60 -7.12
CA GLN A 179 9.21 12.68 -6.20
C GLN A 179 9.89 12.52 -4.85
N ARG A 180 10.36 13.64 -4.31
CA ARG A 180 10.90 13.76 -2.95
C ARG A 180 9.94 14.61 -2.13
N GLY A 181 9.39 14.03 -1.07
CA GLY A 181 8.56 14.72 -0.10
C GLY A 181 9.34 15.70 0.76
N GLN A 182 8.60 16.46 1.57
CA GLN A 182 9.17 17.38 2.54
C GLN A 182 9.82 16.62 3.70
N ASP A 183 10.82 17.26 4.31
CA ASP A 183 11.41 16.76 5.56
C ASP A 183 10.42 16.91 6.72
N PHE A 184 10.42 15.93 7.61
CA PHE A 184 9.66 15.96 8.85
C PHE A 184 10.45 15.30 9.99
N TYR A 185 10.04 15.50 11.23
CA TYR A 185 10.69 14.91 12.39
C TYR A 185 10.06 13.56 12.75
N GLY A 186 10.90 12.53 12.90
CA GLY A 186 10.49 11.21 13.33
C GLY A 186 10.21 11.12 14.83
N SER A 187 10.05 9.89 15.34
CA SER A 187 9.78 9.65 16.75
C SER A 187 10.94 10.11 17.66
N TRP A 188 10.59 10.61 18.84
CA TRP A 188 11.56 10.90 19.89
C TRP A 188 12.04 9.60 20.55
N GLY A 189 13.35 9.40 20.58
CA GLY A 189 14.00 8.24 21.21
C GLY A 189 15.10 8.68 22.19
N ARG A 190 15.22 7.96 23.32
CA ARG A 190 16.25 8.21 24.34
C ARG A 190 17.62 7.75 23.86
N VAL A 191 18.59 8.68 23.80
CA VAL A 191 19.99 8.42 23.47
C VAL A 191 20.77 7.97 24.71
N ASP A 192 20.74 8.78 25.78
CA ASP A 192 21.51 8.51 27.01
C ASP A 192 20.78 9.05 28.24
N THR A 193 21.03 8.43 29.41
CA THR A 193 20.42 8.82 30.69
C THR A 193 21.45 8.81 31.81
N VAL A 194 21.44 9.86 32.63
CA VAL A 194 22.28 9.99 33.81
C VAL A 194 21.44 10.29 35.05
N TYR A 195 21.85 9.73 36.18
CA TYR A 195 21.20 9.86 37.48
C TYR A 195 22.19 10.46 38.48
N ASN A 196 21.78 11.52 39.15
CA ASN A 196 22.59 12.13 40.20
C ASN A 196 22.21 11.56 41.57
N CYS A 197 22.99 10.58 42.02
CA CYS A 197 22.84 9.94 43.34
C CYS A 197 23.66 10.64 44.44
N SER A 198 24.37 11.72 44.11
CA SER A 198 25.16 12.49 45.07
C SER A 198 24.33 13.53 45.81
N ALA A 199 24.94 14.19 46.80
CA ALA A 199 24.37 15.33 47.50
C ALA A 199 24.57 16.67 46.77
N ASN A 200 25.41 16.72 45.73
CA ASN A 200 25.78 17.96 45.04
C ASN A 200 25.18 18.02 43.64
N LYS A 201 24.96 19.23 43.12
CA LYS A 201 24.65 19.41 41.70
C LYS A 201 25.86 18.95 40.87
N ILE A 202 25.61 18.25 39.77
CA ILE A 202 26.66 17.77 38.89
C ILE A 202 26.44 18.23 37.46
N THR A 203 27.52 18.63 36.78
CA THR A 203 27.54 18.93 35.35
C THR A 203 28.17 17.77 34.60
N GLN A 204 27.49 17.25 33.59
CA GLN A 204 27.92 16.06 32.85
C GLN A 204 27.67 16.21 31.36
N VAL A 205 28.59 15.70 30.53
CA VAL A 205 28.32 15.43 29.11
C VAL A 205 27.59 14.10 29.00
N ILE A 206 26.39 14.12 28.43
CA ILE A 206 25.57 12.95 28.13
C ILE A 206 25.43 12.82 26.62
N GLY A 207 25.37 11.57 26.14
CA GLY A 207 25.31 11.29 24.72
C GLY A 207 26.24 10.18 24.28
N LYS A 208 25.99 9.68 23.08
CA LYS A 208 26.72 8.59 22.45
C LYS A 208 26.38 8.54 20.96
N ARG A 209 27.01 7.61 20.25
CA ARG A 209 26.54 7.17 18.93
C ARG A 209 25.15 6.56 19.07
N ASP A 210 24.15 7.23 18.49
CA ASP A 210 22.76 6.82 18.42
C ASP A 210 22.51 6.17 17.07
N THR A 211 22.34 4.85 17.08
CA THR A 211 22.02 4.07 15.90
C THR A 211 20.54 3.73 15.94
N ARG A 212 19.81 4.16 14.91
CA ARG A 212 18.37 3.89 14.79
C ARG A 212 18.11 3.16 13.50
N SER A 213 17.17 2.24 13.57
CA SER A 213 16.67 1.54 12.41
C SER A 213 15.16 1.50 12.41
N GLY A 214 14.58 1.46 11.22
CA GLY A 214 13.15 1.38 11.02
C GLY A 214 12.81 0.47 9.85
N LYS A 215 11.59 -0.05 9.88
CA LYS A 215 10.99 -0.82 8.80
C LYS A 215 10.11 0.10 7.97
N ASN A 216 10.21 -0.02 6.66
CA ASN A 216 9.35 0.74 5.74
C ASN A 216 8.18 -0.12 5.28
N THR A 217 6.99 0.46 5.29
CA THR A 217 5.79 -0.12 4.68
C THR A 217 5.65 0.43 3.28
N VAL A 218 5.58 -0.45 2.30
CA VAL A 218 5.47 -0.10 0.88
C VAL A 218 3.99 -0.05 0.54
N SER A 219 3.43 1.14 0.31
CA SER A 219 2.04 1.32 -0.14
C SER A 219 0.96 0.66 0.75
N ASN A 220 -0.31 1.02 0.56
CA ASN A 220 -1.41 0.52 1.41
C ASN A 220 -1.66 -1.00 1.32
N GLU A 221 -0.92 -1.74 0.47
CA GLU A 221 -1.08 -3.18 0.28
C GLU A 221 0.03 -4.02 0.93
N ILE A 222 1.16 -3.44 1.38
CA ILE A 222 2.35 -4.22 1.75
C ILE A 222 3.04 -3.75 3.04
N SER A 223 2.94 -4.60 4.06
CA SER A 223 3.80 -4.63 5.25
C SER A 223 5.06 -5.49 5.02
N VAL A 224 5.71 -5.32 3.88
CA VAL A 224 6.98 -5.98 3.56
C VAL A 224 7.99 -4.90 3.20
N SER A 225 8.94 -4.73 4.11
CA SER A 225 10.08 -3.86 3.92
C SER A 225 11.05 -4.61 3.03
N ALA A 226 11.05 -4.33 1.73
CA ALA A 226 12.09 -4.78 0.84
C ALA A 226 12.62 -3.65 -0.06
N GLY A 227 13.93 -3.62 -0.30
CA GLY A 227 14.65 -2.66 -1.17
C GLY A 227 14.39 -1.17 -0.90
N PHE A 228 15.25 -0.48 -0.15
CA PHE A 228 15.20 0.99 0.01
C PHE A 228 16.53 1.67 -0.28
N GLU A 229 17.54 0.92 -0.74
CA GLU A 229 18.85 1.47 -1.16
C GLU A 229 18.71 2.46 -2.34
N PHE A 230 17.51 2.55 -2.93
CA PHE A 230 17.25 3.19 -4.20
C PHE A 230 16.62 4.60 -4.12
N LEU A 231 16.07 5.00 -2.96
CA LEU A 231 15.50 6.35 -2.77
C LEU A 231 16.51 7.36 -2.22
N VAL A 232 17.75 6.93 -1.97
CA VAL A 232 18.78 7.78 -1.38
C VAL A 232 20.01 7.78 -2.28
N ASP A 233 20.35 8.94 -2.83
CA ASP A 233 21.66 9.27 -3.42
C ASP A 233 22.82 9.16 -2.39
N TRP A 234 22.82 8.18 -1.49
CA TRP A 234 23.68 8.18 -0.29
C TRP A 234 24.56 6.95 -0.17
N SER A 235 25.67 6.99 -0.89
CA SER A 235 26.80 6.09 -0.71
C SER A 235 27.60 6.41 0.56
N VAL A 236 27.05 6.25 1.78
CA VAL A 236 27.93 6.10 2.98
C VAL A 236 27.31 5.32 4.15
N ALA A 237 25.98 5.25 4.31
CA ALA A 237 25.39 4.86 5.61
C ALA A 237 24.81 3.43 5.71
N TYR A 238 24.75 2.64 4.65
CA TYR A 238 23.94 1.41 4.67
C TYR A 238 24.79 0.16 4.41
N LYS A 239 25.10 -0.61 5.46
CA LYS A 239 25.62 -1.97 5.34
C LYS A 239 24.88 -2.95 6.26
N ARG A 240 24.38 -4.00 5.61
CA ARG A 240 24.00 -5.35 6.09
C ARG A 240 22.62 -5.57 6.71
N THR A 241 21.83 -6.22 5.88
CA THR A 241 20.66 -7.09 6.09
C THR A 241 20.88 -8.17 7.17
N TRP A 242 19.94 -8.27 8.12
CA TRP A 242 19.70 -9.47 8.92
C TRP A 242 18.30 -9.99 8.62
N GLY A 243 18.21 -10.99 7.73
CA GLY A 243 17.01 -11.80 7.51
C GLY A 243 15.83 -11.11 6.83
N GLN A 244 15.67 -11.30 5.51
CA GLN A 244 14.45 -11.10 4.69
C GLN A 244 13.67 -9.75 4.80
N GLU A 245 14.03 -8.86 5.72
CA GLU A 245 13.40 -7.57 5.99
C GLU A 245 14.43 -6.46 5.77
N TRP A 246 14.09 -5.49 4.95
CA TRP A 246 14.91 -4.33 4.64
C TRP A 246 14.50 -3.15 5.49
N GLY A 247 15.44 -2.63 6.27
CA GLY A 247 15.25 -1.41 7.05
C GLY A 247 16.25 -0.34 6.65
N TRP A 248 16.01 0.89 7.11
CA TRP A 248 17.05 1.90 7.13
C TRP A 248 17.83 1.78 8.45
N GLU A 249 19.08 2.23 8.46
CA GLU A 249 19.84 2.52 9.67
C GLU A 249 20.48 3.91 9.55
N THR A 250 20.37 4.74 10.58
CA THR A 250 21.14 5.99 10.70
C THR A 250 21.95 5.96 11.98
N SER A 251 23.20 6.38 11.90
CA SER A 251 24.10 6.45 13.05
C SER A 251 24.68 7.85 13.15
N GLU A 252 24.32 8.57 14.21
CA GLU A 252 24.87 9.91 14.50
C GLU A 252 25.45 9.93 15.91
N SER A 253 26.61 10.58 16.05
CA SER A 253 27.17 10.89 17.37
C SER A 253 26.53 12.16 17.89
N VAL A 254 25.78 12.05 18.99
CA VAL A 254 25.07 13.18 19.57
C VAL A 254 25.39 13.30 21.06
N GLU A 255 25.90 14.45 21.45
CA GLU A 255 26.30 14.75 22.83
C GLU A 255 25.88 16.15 23.24
N THR A 256 25.55 16.33 24.52
CA THR A 256 25.29 17.65 25.10
C THR A 256 25.72 17.70 26.56
N ARG A 257 26.00 18.90 27.06
CA ARG A 257 26.33 19.14 28.48
C ARG A 257 25.06 19.50 29.24
N ILE A 258 24.82 18.83 30.36
CA ILE A 258 23.65 19.02 31.21
C ILE A 258 24.02 19.17 32.69
N GLU A 259 23.27 19.98 33.42
CA GLU A 259 23.32 20.03 34.87
C GLU A 259 22.20 19.18 35.48
N VAL A 260 22.54 18.38 36.48
CA VAL A 260 21.59 17.49 37.16
C VAL A 260 21.63 17.76 38.65
N ASN A 261 20.48 18.15 39.21
CA ASN A 261 20.34 18.39 40.64
C ASN A 261 20.46 17.09 41.46
N PRO A 262 20.83 17.17 42.75
CA PRO A 262 20.84 16.03 43.67
C PRO A 262 19.49 15.30 43.67
N GLY A 263 19.49 13.99 43.42
CA GLY A 263 18.27 13.19 43.40
C GLY A 263 17.41 13.35 42.14
N TYR A 264 17.93 13.96 41.07
CA TYR A 264 17.27 14.03 39.76
C TYR A 264 17.94 13.10 38.77
N TRP A 265 17.22 12.77 37.71
CA TRP A 265 17.81 12.20 36.50
C TRP A 265 17.59 13.15 35.33
N ALA A 266 18.50 13.07 34.36
CA ALA A 266 18.39 13.75 33.10
C ALA A 266 18.76 12.82 31.95
N GLY A 267 18.18 13.06 30.78
CA GLY A 267 18.40 12.28 29.57
C GLY A 267 18.42 13.16 28.33
N LEU A 268 19.03 12.63 27.29
CA LEU A 268 19.10 13.23 25.96
C LEU A 268 18.20 12.42 25.04
N ASP A 269 17.15 13.05 24.50
CA ASP A 269 16.33 12.46 23.45
C ASP A 269 16.74 13.06 22.09
N ARG A 270 16.68 12.24 21.04
CA ARG A 270 16.84 12.66 19.64
C ARG A 270 15.60 12.30 18.83
N SER A 271 15.28 13.12 17.83
CA SER A 271 14.32 12.82 16.77
C SER A 271 15.04 12.99 15.42
N PRO A 272 15.16 11.93 14.60
CA PRO A 272 15.79 12.05 13.28
C PRO A 272 14.91 12.87 12.34
N VAL A 273 15.52 13.51 11.34
CA VAL A 273 14.77 14.05 10.21
C VAL A 273 14.48 12.90 9.25
N MET A 274 13.24 12.78 8.82
CA MET A 274 12.70 11.77 7.93
C MET A 274 12.18 12.43 6.66
N ARG A 275 12.14 11.68 5.56
CA ARG A 275 11.61 12.11 4.27
C ARG A 275 10.90 10.93 3.63
N VAL A 276 9.74 11.21 3.00
CA VAL A 276 9.09 10.27 2.09
C VAL A 276 9.62 10.52 0.69
N ALA A 277 9.91 9.48 -0.06
CA ALA A 277 10.12 9.57 -1.50
C ALA A 277 9.25 8.55 -2.22
N SER A 278 8.88 8.86 -3.46
CA SER A 278 8.10 7.99 -4.32
C SER A 278 8.73 7.90 -5.70
N GLY A 279 8.44 6.81 -6.39
CA GLY A 279 8.89 6.61 -7.74
C GLY A 279 8.54 5.24 -8.30
N SER A 280 9.44 4.72 -9.12
CA SER A 280 9.30 3.42 -9.78
C SER A 280 10.60 2.63 -9.70
N TYR A 281 10.56 1.35 -10.03
CA TYR A 281 11.76 0.57 -10.27
C TYR A 281 11.55 -0.43 -11.40
N ASP A 282 12.61 -0.67 -12.17
CA ASP A 282 12.70 -1.75 -13.12
C ASP A 282 13.65 -2.83 -12.62
N MET A 283 13.38 -4.07 -13.00
CA MET A 283 14.29 -5.17 -12.77
C MET A 283 14.39 -6.07 -13.97
N TRP A 284 15.55 -6.71 -14.09
CA TRP A 284 15.81 -7.67 -15.15
C TRP A 284 16.34 -8.98 -14.58
N TYR A 285 15.71 -10.10 -14.94
CA TYR A 285 16.15 -11.45 -14.59
C TYR A 285 16.99 -12.06 -15.72
N ASP A 286 18.05 -12.81 -15.37
CA ASP A 286 18.81 -13.60 -16.35
C ASP A 286 17.97 -14.71 -17.02
N LYS A 287 16.97 -15.22 -16.30
CA LYS A 287 16.01 -16.21 -16.80
C LYS A 287 14.59 -15.70 -16.58
N ARG A 288 13.69 -15.96 -17.53
CA ARG A 288 12.28 -15.58 -17.42
C ARG A 288 11.69 -16.01 -16.07
N ARG A 289 11.07 -15.07 -15.39
CA ARG A 289 10.28 -15.29 -14.17
C ARG A 289 8.88 -14.73 -14.41
N TRP A 290 7.87 -15.56 -14.15
CA TRP A 290 6.48 -15.28 -14.50
C TRP A 290 6.30 -14.87 -15.98
N GLY A 291 7.02 -15.54 -16.89
CA GLY A 291 6.94 -15.28 -18.33
C GLY A 291 7.86 -14.18 -18.86
N HIS A 292 8.41 -13.33 -17.99
CA HIS A 292 9.10 -12.11 -18.40
C HIS A 292 10.54 -12.03 -17.92
N ASN A 293 11.40 -11.39 -18.72
CA ASN A 293 12.75 -11.05 -18.29
C ASN A 293 12.78 -9.71 -17.54
N GLN A 294 11.87 -8.80 -17.88
CA GLN A 294 11.83 -7.45 -17.32
C GLN A 294 10.51 -7.20 -16.61
N TRP A 295 10.57 -6.43 -15.53
CA TRP A 295 9.42 -5.99 -14.77
C TRP A 295 9.58 -4.52 -14.40
N TYR A 296 8.51 -3.74 -14.57
CA TYR A 296 8.43 -2.34 -14.14
C TYR A 296 7.35 -2.19 -13.07
N VAL A 297 7.76 -1.64 -11.93
CA VAL A 297 6.89 -1.39 -10.78
C VAL A 297 6.73 0.11 -10.57
N TRP A 298 5.50 0.59 -10.72
CA TRP A 298 5.15 1.99 -10.61
C TRP A 298 4.52 2.33 -9.26
N ASN A 299 4.61 3.61 -8.90
CA ASN A 299 4.00 4.20 -7.70
C ASN A 299 4.40 3.46 -6.42
N PHE A 300 5.69 3.21 -6.30
CA PHE A 300 6.31 2.83 -5.04
C PHE A 300 6.53 4.08 -4.20
N SER A 301 6.37 3.98 -2.89
CA SER A 301 6.80 5.01 -1.96
C SER A 301 7.41 4.40 -0.72
N GLY A 302 8.23 5.18 -0.05
CA GLY A 302 8.45 4.97 1.36
C GLY A 302 9.32 6.02 2.01
N GLU A 303 9.60 5.75 3.28
CA GLU A 303 10.11 6.72 4.22
C GLU A 303 11.54 6.38 4.61
N GLY A 304 12.39 7.37 4.80
CA GLY A 304 13.75 7.13 5.29
C GLY A 304 14.33 8.37 5.94
N PRO A 305 15.44 8.25 6.68
CA PRO A 305 16.11 9.39 7.25
C PRO A 305 16.58 10.34 6.15
N ALA A 306 16.37 11.64 6.38
CA ALA A 306 16.75 12.67 5.44
C ALA A 306 18.28 12.78 5.35
N PRO A 307 18.84 12.76 4.13
CA PRO A 307 20.27 12.82 3.94
C PRO A 307 20.89 14.15 4.40
N GLY A 308 21.97 14.09 5.18
CA GLY A 308 22.79 15.25 5.52
C GLY A 308 22.13 16.26 6.47
N VAL A 309 20.98 15.91 7.06
CA VAL A 309 20.28 16.75 8.03
C VAL A 309 20.36 16.11 9.41
N VAL A 310 20.95 16.83 10.36
CA VAL A 310 21.04 16.37 11.75
C VAL A 310 19.67 16.47 12.40
N GLY A 311 19.27 15.41 13.11
CA GLY A 311 18.03 15.37 13.87
C GLY A 311 17.95 16.42 14.97
N GLN A 312 16.75 16.67 15.49
CA GLN A 312 16.58 17.52 16.68
C GLN A 312 16.94 16.76 17.95
N THR A 313 17.44 17.50 18.94
CA THR A 313 17.73 16.99 20.28
C THR A 313 16.95 17.75 21.32
N ARG A 314 16.55 17.08 22.39
CA ARG A 314 16.01 17.73 23.58
C ARG A 314 16.56 17.07 24.84
N THR A 315 16.67 17.85 25.89
CA THR A 315 16.97 17.35 27.23
C THR A 315 15.68 17.12 27.98
N VAL A 316 15.60 16.00 28.69
CA VAL A 316 14.45 15.61 29.51
C VAL A 316 14.95 15.24 30.91
N GLY A 317 14.12 15.40 31.93
CA GLY A 317 14.51 15.03 33.29
C GLY A 317 13.41 15.27 34.30
N LYS A 318 13.48 14.58 35.43
CA LYS A 318 12.59 14.79 36.58
C LYS A 318 13.31 14.41 37.88
N LYS A 319 12.72 14.80 39.00
CA LYS A 319 13.11 14.31 40.32
C LYS A 319 12.87 12.79 40.38
N MET A 320 13.83 12.04 40.90
CA MET A 320 13.65 10.61 41.13
C MET A 320 12.64 10.39 42.26
N THR A 321 11.77 9.40 42.10
CA THR A 321 11.00 8.88 43.24
C THR A 321 11.92 8.15 44.21
N SER A 322 11.47 7.94 45.45
CA SER A 322 12.22 7.16 46.44
C SER A 322 12.56 5.75 45.93
N ASP A 323 11.64 5.13 45.19
CA ASP A 323 11.83 3.80 44.61
C ASP A 323 12.80 3.81 43.42
N GLU A 324 12.68 4.80 42.51
CA GLU A 324 13.64 5.00 41.42
C GLU A 324 15.05 5.22 41.97
N LYS A 325 15.17 6.07 42.99
CA LYS A 325 16.43 6.35 43.67
C LYS A 325 17.00 5.09 44.33
N LYS A 326 16.19 4.32 45.05
CA LYS A 326 16.63 3.06 45.66
C LYS A 326 17.11 2.05 44.61
N LYS A 327 16.39 1.94 43.49
CA LYS A 327 16.68 1.00 42.39
C LYS A 327 17.96 1.37 41.63
N VAL A 328 18.13 2.65 41.30
CA VAL A 328 19.23 3.10 40.43
C VAL A 328 20.47 3.48 41.24
N CYS A 329 20.30 4.10 42.40
CA CYS A 329 21.43 4.55 43.22
C CYS A 329 21.96 3.47 44.14
N GLY A 330 21.12 2.60 44.71
CA GLY A 330 21.58 1.61 45.69
C GLY A 330 22.45 2.23 46.80
N LYS A 331 23.72 1.82 46.89
CA LYS A 331 24.74 2.40 47.79
C LYS A 331 25.66 3.45 47.11
N ALA A 332 25.46 3.73 45.83
CA ALA A 332 26.28 4.67 45.08
C ALA A 332 26.04 6.12 45.53
N THR A 333 27.13 6.87 45.68
CA THR A 333 27.13 8.26 46.14
C THR A 333 27.53 9.25 45.02
N GLY A 334 27.52 8.81 43.77
CA GLY A 334 27.98 9.57 42.59
C GLY A 334 27.01 9.58 41.42
N LEU A 335 27.53 9.76 40.20
CA LEU A 335 26.73 9.61 38.97
C LEU A 335 26.55 8.14 38.63
N VAL A 336 25.32 7.76 38.29
CA VAL A 336 25.01 6.48 37.66
C VAL A 336 24.56 6.77 36.23
N ARG A 337 25.11 6.06 35.24
CA ARG A 337 24.66 6.16 33.84
C ARG A 337 23.89 4.90 33.47
N SER A 338 22.74 5.06 32.84
CA SER A 338 22.10 3.95 32.12
C SER A 338 22.06 4.32 30.65
N SER A 339 22.85 3.62 29.84
CA SER A 339 22.64 3.70 28.40
C SER A 339 21.30 3.04 28.09
N ALA A 340 20.43 3.71 27.33
CA ALA A 340 19.33 2.98 26.70
C ALA A 340 19.98 1.93 25.78
N ALA A 341 19.65 0.65 25.95
CA ALA A 341 20.01 -0.36 24.96
C ALA A 341 19.57 0.12 23.57
N ALA A 342 20.29 -0.25 22.51
CA ALA A 342 19.89 0.05 21.14
C ALA A 342 18.40 -0.30 20.99
N ARG A 343 17.54 0.71 20.81
CA ARG A 343 16.12 0.46 20.60
C ARG A 343 15.99 -0.08 19.18
N THR A 344 15.82 -1.39 19.07
CA THR A 344 15.03 -1.95 17.98
C THR A 344 13.63 -1.41 18.20
N GLU A 345 13.16 -0.46 17.38
CA GLU A 345 11.83 0.10 17.60
C GLU A 345 10.78 -0.96 17.25
N SER A 346 10.19 -1.53 18.30
CA SER A 346 8.88 -2.15 18.29
C SER A 346 7.86 -1.07 17.93
N ALA A 347 6.99 -1.39 16.96
CA ALA A 347 5.78 -0.70 16.50
C ALA A 347 5.06 0.20 17.53
N ALA A 348 5.62 1.37 17.85
CA ALA A 348 4.91 2.45 18.51
C ALA A 348 4.37 3.36 17.41
N ALA A 349 3.07 3.67 17.50
CA ALA A 349 2.30 4.40 16.49
C ALA A 349 3.06 5.66 16.01
N THR A 350 3.54 5.57 14.77
CA THR A 350 4.11 6.67 14.01
C THR A 350 3.09 7.81 13.96
N PRO A 351 3.45 9.08 14.20
CA PRO A 351 2.59 10.17 13.77
C PRO A 351 2.35 10.01 12.27
N ALA A 352 1.09 10.02 11.85
CA ALA A 352 0.72 9.77 10.46
C ALA A 352 1.51 10.69 9.54
N ALA A 353 2.37 10.11 8.69
CA ALA A 353 3.06 10.84 7.65
C ALA A 353 2.01 11.58 6.79
N PRO A 354 2.26 12.82 6.35
CA PRO A 354 1.37 13.47 5.40
C PRO A 354 1.24 12.55 4.17
N PRO A 355 0.02 12.26 3.70
CA PRO A 355 -0.17 11.32 2.62
C PRO A 355 0.50 11.87 1.36
N VAL A 356 1.59 11.24 0.95
CA VAL A 356 1.96 11.26 -0.47
C VAL A 356 0.83 10.50 -1.15
N ARG A 357 0.15 11.13 -2.12
CA ARG A 357 -0.87 10.45 -2.92
C ARG A 357 -0.18 9.34 -3.70
N VAL A 358 -0.14 8.14 -3.13
CA VAL A 358 0.25 6.93 -3.85
C VAL A 358 -0.94 6.61 -4.74
N ALA A 359 -0.90 7.07 -5.99
CA ALA A 359 -1.81 6.56 -7.00
C ALA A 359 -1.53 5.06 -7.13
N GLU A 360 -2.54 4.22 -7.20
CA GLU A 360 -2.36 2.80 -7.54
C GLU A 360 -1.76 2.72 -8.95
N GLY A 361 -0.48 2.36 -9.02
CA GLY A 361 0.25 2.31 -10.28
C GLY A 361 0.05 1.00 -10.98
N ARG A 362 -0.18 1.05 -12.28
CA ARG A 362 -0.19 -0.14 -13.15
C ARG A 362 1.17 -0.84 -13.02
N LEU A 363 1.17 -2.16 -12.88
CA LEU A 363 2.38 -2.96 -13.09
C LEU A 363 2.48 -3.26 -14.59
N HIS A 364 3.64 -3.02 -15.19
CA HIS A 364 3.90 -3.25 -16.61
C HIS A 364 5.18 -4.10 -16.74
N SER A 365 5.23 -4.99 -17.73
CA SER A 365 6.42 -5.80 -18.06
C SER A 365 7.14 -5.26 -19.28
#